data_AF-U2QHI8-F1
#
_entry.id   AF-U2QHI8-F1
#
_cell.length_a   1.000
_cell.length_b   1.000
_cell.length_c   1.000
_cell.angle_alpha   90.00
_cell.angle_beta   90.00
_cell.angle_gamma   90.00
#
_symmetry.space_group_name_H-M   'P 1'
#
loop_
_entity.id
_entity.type
_entity.pdbx_description
1 polymer ?
#
loop_
_entity_poly.entity_id
_entity_poly.type
_entity_poly.pdbx_seq_one_letter_code
_entity_poly.pdbx_strand_id
1 'polypeptide(L)'
;MNEIGPELFPVEATDEEACEYAMASVYAFLHGELPEATADEIRHHLMICENCMDDFDIESTITTLVRRSCADTPCASVELRARIVRLAFIGRQASRATGQQAS
;
A
#
# COMPACT_ATOMS: atom_id res chain seq x y z
N MET A 1 -10.62 -14.36 8.24
CA MET A 1 -9.22 -14.06 8.58
C MET A 1 -8.40 -15.21 8.03
N ASN A 2 -8.15 -15.18 6.71
CA ASN A 2 -7.36 -16.23 6.06
C ASN A 2 -5.90 -15.81 6.12
N GLU A 3 -5.07 -16.74 6.57
CA GLU A 3 -3.64 -16.55 6.75
C GLU A 3 -2.98 -16.44 5.37
N ILE A 4 -2.69 -15.20 4.94
CA ILE A 4 -1.83 -14.95 3.77
C ILE A 4 -0.39 -15.17 4.25
N GLY A 5 -0.01 -16.44 4.35
CA GLY A 5 1.35 -16.90 4.59
C GLY A 5 2.19 -16.89 3.30
N PRO A 6 3.53 -16.87 3.43
CA PRO A 6 4.45 -16.45 2.38
C PRO A 6 4.74 -17.58 1.39
N GLU A 7 3.78 -17.90 0.55
CA GLU A 7 4.04 -18.63 -0.69
C GLU A 7 3.98 -17.59 -1.80
N LEU A 8 5.16 -17.32 -2.35
CA LEU A 8 5.41 -16.50 -3.54
C LEU A 8 4.37 -16.83 -4.61
N PHE A 9 3.96 -15.82 -5.39
CA PHE A 9 2.98 -15.96 -6.46
C PHE A 9 3.24 -17.27 -7.23
N PRO A 10 2.23 -18.15 -7.41
CA PRO A 10 2.51 -19.50 -7.88
C PRO A 10 3.10 -19.40 -9.29
N VAL A 11 4.39 -19.71 -9.41
CA VAL A 11 5.16 -19.57 -10.66
C VAL A 11 4.63 -20.52 -11.75
N GLU A 12 3.76 -21.47 -11.38
CA GLU A 12 3.06 -22.39 -12.27
C GLU A 12 1.52 -22.33 -12.12
N ALA A 13 0.96 -21.17 -11.75
CA ALA A 13 -0.48 -20.96 -11.74
C ALA A 13 -1.05 -20.90 -13.16
N THR A 14 -2.24 -21.49 -13.32
CA THR A 14 -3.11 -21.19 -14.47
C THR A 14 -3.61 -19.75 -14.42
N ASP A 15 -4.09 -19.20 -15.55
CA ASP A 15 -4.62 -17.84 -15.60
C ASP A 15 -5.74 -17.61 -14.55
N GLU A 16 -6.56 -18.62 -14.26
CA GLU A 16 -7.62 -18.57 -13.25
C GLU A 16 -7.08 -18.49 -11.82
N GLU A 17 -6.11 -19.33 -11.46
CA GLU A 17 -5.47 -19.32 -10.13
C GLU A 17 -4.71 -18.00 -9.88
N ALA A 18 -4.11 -17.43 -10.93
CA ALA A 18 -3.47 -16.12 -10.86
C ALA A 18 -4.48 -14.99 -10.60
N CYS A 19 -5.65 -15.03 -11.25
CA CYS A 19 -6.74 -14.08 -10.99
C CYS A 19 -7.24 -14.18 -9.54
N GLU A 20 -7.48 -15.42 -9.06
CA GLU A 20 -7.94 -15.65 -7.69
C GLU A 20 -6.93 -15.14 -6.66
N TYR A 21 -5.64 -15.40 -6.88
CA TYR A 21 -4.58 -14.92 -6.01
C TYR A 21 -4.48 -13.39 -5.99
N ALA A 22 -4.55 -12.74 -7.16
CA ALA A 22 -4.51 -11.29 -7.28
C ALA A 22 -5.67 -10.66 -6.49
N MET A 23 -6.88 -11.20 -6.64
CA MET A 23 -8.05 -10.67 -5.94
C MET A 23 -8.06 -10.98 -4.45
N ALA A 24 -7.58 -12.15 -4.03
CA ALA A 24 -7.39 -12.45 -2.60
C ALA A 24 -6.39 -11.50 -1.93
N SER A 25 -5.41 -11.00 -2.69
CA SER A 25 -4.33 -10.13 -2.21
C SER A 25 -4.59 -8.64 -2.43
N VAL A 26 -5.68 -8.26 -3.10
CA VAL A 26 -5.93 -6.89 -3.58
C VAL A 26 -5.95 -5.85 -2.47
N TYR A 27 -6.52 -6.17 -1.31
CA TYR A 27 -6.56 -5.26 -0.18
C TYR A 27 -5.18 -5.07 0.43
N ALA A 28 -4.43 -6.16 0.65
CA ALA A 28 -3.06 -6.07 1.15
C ALA A 28 -2.19 -5.25 0.20
N PHE A 29 -2.39 -5.39 -1.12
CA PHE A 29 -1.74 -4.57 -2.13
C PHE A 29 -2.13 -3.08 -2.02
N LEU A 30 -3.43 -2.75 -1.96
CA LEU A 30 -3.96 -1.37 -1.84
C LEU A 30 -3.51 -0.65 -0.54
N HIS A 31 -3.24 -1.43 0.50
CA HIS A 31 -2.77 -0.93 1.80
C HIS A 31 -1.24 -0.93 1.93
N GLY A 32 -0.50 -1.47 0.95
CA GLY A 32 0.95 -1.55 0.99
C GLY A 32 1.48 -2.53 2.04
N GLU A 33 0.70 -3.57 2.34
CA GLU A 33 1.02 -4.60 3.34
C GLU A 33 1.76 -5.80 2.75
N LEU A 34 1.97 -5.81 1.44
CA LEU A 34 2.69 -6.88 0.74
C LEU A 34 4.20 -6.61 0.64
N PRO A 35 5.04 -7.65 0.62
CA PRO A 35 6.42 -7.54 0.21
C PRO A 35 6.54 -7.02 -1.23
N GLU A 36 7.60 -6.27 -1.54
CA GLU A 36 7.77 -5.65 -2.86
C GLU A 36 7.73 -6.67 -4.02
N ALA A 37 8.38 -7.83 -3.84
CA ALA A 37 8.39 -8.88 -4.86
C ALA A 37 6.97 -9.35 -5.22
N THR A 38 6.12 -9.58 -4.21
CA THR A 38 4.73 -10.00 -4.40
C THR A 38 3.87 -8.87 -4.96
N ALA A 39 4.13 -7.63 -4.54
CA ALA A 39 3.44 -6.47 -5.09
C ALA A 39 3.75 -6.28 -6.58
N ASP A 40 4.99 -6.54 -7.01
CA ASP A 40 5.38 -6.50 -8.42
C ASP A 40 4.69 -7.58 -9.25
N GLU A 41 4.57 -8.79 -8.72
CA GLU A 41 3.85 -9.91 -9.37
C GLU A 41 2.38 -9.56 -9.59
N ILE A 42 1.69 -9.05 -8.56
CA ILE A 42 0.29 -8.61 -8.66
C ILE A 42 0.17 -7.46 -9.66
N ARG A 43 1.08 -6.48 -9.61
CA ARG A 43 1.09 -5.36 -10.56
C ARG A 43 1.26 -5.84 -12.00
N HIS A 44 2.11 -6.83 -12.23
CA HIS A 44 2.27 -7.43 -13.55
C HIS A 44 0.96 -8.08 -14.01
N HIS A 45 0.32 -8.88 -13.17
CA HIS A 45 -0.95 -9.53 -13.49
C HIS A 45 -2.06 -8.50 -13.81
N LEU A 46 -2.22 -7.46 -13.00
CA LEU A 46 -3.21 -6.39 -13.24
C LEU A 46 -2.97 -5.68 -14.58
N MET A 47 -1.72 -5.53 -15.02
CA MET A 47 -1.42 -4.88 -16.31
C MET A 47 -1.76 -5.73 -17.54
N ILE A 48 -1.90 -7.07 -17.38
CA ILE A 48 -2.16 -7.99 -18.49
C ILE A 48 -3.58 -8.56 -18.48
N CYS A 49 -4.28 -8.51 -17.34
CA CYS A 49 -5.63 -9.03 -17.16
C CYS A 49 -6.64 -7.89 -17.00
N GLU A 50 -7.43 -7.63 -18.05
CA GLU A 50 -8.45 -6.56 -18.06
C GLU A 50 -9.50 -6.76 -16.96
N ASN A 51 -9.99 -7.99 -16.76
CA ASN A 51 -10.99 -8.28 -15.73
C ASN A 51 -10.47 -7.94 -14.32
N CYS A 52 -9.24 -8.34 -13.98
CA CYS A 52 -8.68 -8.03 -12.67
C CYS A 52 -8.37 -6.53 -12.51
N MET A 53 -8.05 -5.82 -13.60
CA MET A 53 -7.91 -4.36 -13.55
C MET A 53 -9.25 -3.68 -13.23
N ASP A 54 -10.34 -4.10 -13.87
CA ASP A 54 -11.68 -3.55 -13.60
C ASP A 54 -12.10 -3.77 -12.14
N ASP A 55 -11.90 -4.98 -11.62
CA ASP A 55 -12.18 -5.31 -10.23
C ASP A 55 -11.29 -4.50 -9.26
N PHE A 56 -9.99 -4.35 -9.58
CA PHE A 56 -9.07 -3.52 -8.81
C PHE A 56 -9.49 -2.05 -8.77
N ASP A 57 -9.95 -1.49 -9.88
CA ASP A 57 -10.40 -0.09 -9.96
C ASP A 57 -11.62 0.16 -9.07
N ILE A 58 -12.53 -0.81 -8.99
CA ILE A 58 -13.67 -0.78 -8.06
C ILE A 58 -13.16 -0.75 -6.62
N GLU A 59 -12.27 -1.68 -6.24
CA GLU A 59 -11.75 -1.78 -4.87
C GLU A 59 -10.90 -0.56 -4.45
N SER A 60 -10.13 0.00 -5.37
CA SER A 60 -9.35 1.22 -5.14
C SER A 60 -10.25 2.44 -4.94
N THR A 61 -11.37 2.50 -5.68
CA THR A 61 -12.40 3.54 -5.52
C THR A 61 -13.06 3.43 -4.15
N ILE A 62 -13.47 2.22 -3.75
CA ILE A 62 -14.04 1.94 -2.43
C ILE A 62 -13.06 2.36 -1.32
N THR A 63 -11.80 1.94 -1.42
CA THR A 63 -10.75 2.29 -0.47
C THR A 63 -10.59 3.80 -0.33
N THR A 64 -10.64 4.53 -1.45
CA THR A 64 -10.58 6.00 -1.47
C THR A 64 -11.78 6.64 -0.79
N LEU A 65 -12.99 6.15 -1.07
CA LEU A 65 -14.23 6.63 -0.46
C LEU A 65 -14.24 6.41 1.06
N VAL A 66 -13.78 5.23 1.53
CA VAL A 66 -13.67 4.92 2.95
C VAL A 66 -12.68 5.87 3.62
N ARG A 67 -11.48 6.04 3.05
CA ARG A 67 -10.45 6.96 3.58
C ARG A 67 -10.98 8.39 3.67
N ARG A 68 -11.69 8.88 2.65
CA ARG A 68 -12.31 10.21 2.65
C ARG A 68 -13.38 10.33 3.74
N SER A 69 -14.26 9.34 3.87
CA SER A 69 -15.36 9.38 4.85
C SER A 69 -14.87 9.32 6.30
N CYS A 70 -13.73 8.66 6.54
CA CYS A 70 -13.10 8.57 7.85
C CYS A 70 -12.11 9.71 8.15
N ALA A 71 -11.75 10.56 7.18
CA ALA A 71 -10.73 11.61 7.33
C ALA A 71 -11.09 12.68 8.38
N ASP A 72 -12.39 12.97 8.56
CA ASP A 72 -12.88 13.95 9.54
C ASP A 72 -12.99 13.38 10.96
N THR A 73 -12.67 12.10 11.15
CA THR A 73 -12.60 11.51 12.50
C THR A 73 -11.21 11.76 13.08
N PRO A 74 -11.05 12.64 14.09
CA PRO A 74 -9.74 12.93 14.66
C PRO A 74 -9.21 11.71 15.42
N CYS A 75 -8.40 10.90 14.73
CA CYS A 75 -7.87 9.63 15.22
C CYS A 75 -6.67 9.79 16.17
N ALA A 76 -6.06 10.98 16.26
CA ALA A 76 -4.93 11.26 17.16
C ALA A 76 -5.26 12.36 18.18
N SER A 77 -4.63 12.32 19.36
CA SER A 77 -4.68 13.44 20.31
C SER A 77 -3.89 14.65 19.77
N VAL A 78 -4.25 15.86 20.23
CA VAL A 78 -3.53 17.10 19.89
C VAL A 78 -2.05 17.00 20.25
N GLU A 79 -1.76 16.38 21.40
CA GLU A 79 -0.40 16.19 21.89
C GLU A 79 0.45 15.32 20.96
N LEU A 80 -0.10 14.20 20.48
CA LEU A 80 0.59 13.30 19.56
C LEU A 80 0.91 14.00 18.24
N ARG A 81 -0.06 14.76 17.69
CA ARG A 81 0.16 15.57 16.48
C ARG A 81 1.29 16.58 16.68
N ALA A 82 1.27 17.32 17.79
CA ALA A 82 2.32 18.30 18.09
C ALA A 82 3.70 17.65 18.22
N ARG A 83 3.78 16.46 18.83
CA ARG A 83 5.02 15.69 18.94
C ARG A 83 5.53 15.24 17.57
N ILE A 84 4.67 14.70 16.71
CA ILE A 84 5.04 14.27 15.35
C ILE A 84 5.55 15.44 14.52
N VAL A 85 4.86 16.60 14.56
CA VAL A 85 5.29 17.81 13.84
C VAL A 85 6.69 18.27 14.29
N ARG A 86 6.96 18.27 15.60
CA ARG A 86 8.29 18.59 16.14
C ARG A 86 9.36 17.61 15.64
N LEU A 87 9.10 16.31 15.74
CA LEU A 87 10.06 15.28 15.29
C LEU A 87 10.35 15.39 13.80
N ALA A 88 9.31 15.58 12.97
CA ALA A 88 9.47 15.76 11.53
C ALA A 88 10.25 17.04 11.17
N PHE A 89 10.07 18.12 11.95
CA PHE A 89 10.85 19.36 11.77
C PHE A 89 12.34 19.17 12.09
N ILE A 90 12.65 18.46 13.19
CA ILE A 90 14.04 18.15 13.57
C ILE A 90 14.69 17.26 12.52
N GLY A 91 14.01 16.19 12.07
CA GLY A 91 14.53 15.29 11.03
C GLY A 91 14.87 16.02 9.73
N ARG A 92 13.98 16.91 9.25
CA ARG A 92 14.24 17.72 8.05
C ARG A 92 15.42 18.68 8.20
N GLN A 93 15.61 19.28 9.39
CA GLN A 93 16.74 20.16 9.64
C GLN A 93 18.07 19.40 9.69
N ALA A 94 18.10 18.23 10.30
CA ALA A 94 19.28 17.36 10.30
C ALA A 94 19.68 16.97 8.88
N SER A 95 18.74 16.54 8.04
CA SER A 95 19.01 16.22 6.62
C SER A 95 19.55 17.42 5.82
N ARG A 96 19.09 18.65 6.12
CA ARG A 96 19.59 19.88 5.49
C ARG A 96 20.99 20.27 5.95
N ALA A 97 21.28 20.14 7.24
CA ALA A 97 22.61 20.44 7.78
C ALA A 97 23.70 19.51 7.21
N THR A 98 23.37 18.22 7.03
CA THR A 98 24.30 17.24 6.43
C THR A 98 24.49 17.46 4.93
N GLY A 99 23.46 17.93 4.21
CA GLY A 99 23.56 18.27 2.79
C GLY A 99 24.37 19.53 2.45
N GLN A 100 24.58 20.44 3.42
CA GLN A 100 25.33 21.70 3.23
C GLN A 100 26.87 21.52 3.40
N GLN A 101 27.36 20.34 3.79
CA GLN A 101 28.80 20.06 4.00
C GLN A 101 29.47 19.31 2.84
N ALA A 102 28.75 19.01 1.76
CA ALA A 102 29.28 18.42 0.54
C ALA A 102 29.23 19.44 -0.62
N SER A 103 30.13 20.43 -0.59
CA SER A 103 30.48 21.31 -1.72
C SER A 103 31.91 21.82 -1.54
#